data_AF-A0A9E3K2C0-F1
#
_entry.id   AF-A0A9E3K2C0-F1
#
_cell.length_a   1.000
_cell.length_b   1.000
_cell.length_c   1.000
_cell.angle_alpha   90.00
_cell.angle_beta   90.00
_cell.angle_gamma   90.00
#
_symmetry.space_group_name_H-M   'P 1'
#
loop_
_entity.id
_entity.type
_entity.pdbx_description
1 polymer ?
#
loop_
_entity_poly.entity_id
_entity_poly.type
_entity_poly.pdbx_seq_one_letter_code
_entity_poly.pdbx_strand_id
1 'polypeptide(L)'
;MLNIWTQVYADRPKQLVRVVSVQNFNTYSTTTILDYGGVAKLVDAIGIAPYFGNLVYPRLGTKPRPANLDDAFAAVDRAVGEALAAAGQQKAVADRLGKRLIAYESGQHVQIPDDVDLLRKVNTDPRMGEAYRRYLEGWARDIGDTIMLYHMVGPVGRFGAWGLQEHDSQPLTETPKKKAVLDFAAAHRLIRQ
;
A
#
# COMPACT_ATOMS: atom_id res chain seq x y z
N MET A 1 -17.21 -10.22 -18.26
CA MET A 1 -16.32 -9.12 -18.70
C MET A 1 -14.91 -9.59 -19.07
N LEU A 2 -14.18 -10.35 -18.24
CA LEU A 2 -12.78 -10.75 -18.53
C LEU A 2 -12.58 -11.55 -19.84
N ASN A 3 -13.60 -12.29 -20.28
CA ASN A 3 -13.53 -13.05 -21.54
C ASN A 3 -13.48 -12.16 -22.80
N ILE A 4 -14.14 -11.00 -22.78
CA ILE A 4 -14.12 -10.07 -23.93
C ILE A 4 -12.69 -9.55 -24.13
N TRP A 5 -12.04 -9.13 -23.05
CA TRP A 5 -10.66 -8.66 -23.14
C TRP A 5 -9.68 -9.78 -23.51
N THR A 6 -9.93 -11.01 -23.06
CA THR A 6 -9.15 -12.18 -23.53
C THR A 6 -9.24 -12.34 -25.05
N GLN A 7 -10.40 -12.09 -25.66
CA GLN A 7 -10.57 -12.15 -27.12
C GLN A 7 -9.90 -10.96 -27.83
N VAL A 8 -10.06 -9.74 -27.31
CA VAL A 8 -9.45 -8.53 -27.87
C VAL A 8 -7.92 -8.62 -27.91
N TYR A 9 -7.32 -9.28 -26.91
CA TYR A 9 -5.87 -9.47 -26.80
C TYR A 9 -5.40 -10.85 -27.26
N ALA A 10 -6.21 -11.61 -28.02
CA ALA A 10 -5.89 -12.98 -28.41
C ALA A 10 -4.61 -13.09 -29.28
N ASP A 11 -4.28 -12.05 -30.05
CA ASP A 11 -3.06 -11.93 -30.86
C ASP A 11 -1.82 -11.55 -30.03
N ARG A 12 -2.03 -11.00 -28.83
CA ARG A 12 -0.97 -10.52 -27.91
C ARG A 12 -1.31 -10.81 -26.45
N PRO A 13 -1.53 -12.09 -26.08
CA PRO A 13 -2.10 -12.45 -24.77
C PRO A 13 -1.20 -12.03 -23.60
N LYS A 14 0.12 -11.91 -23.81
CA LYS A 14 1.07 -11.46 -22.78
C LYS A 14 0.93 -9.99 -22.39
N GLN A 15 0.19 -9.18 -23.16
CA GLN A 15 -0.07 -7.78 -22.84
C GLN A 15 -1.29 -7.57 -21.93
N LEU A 16 -2.04 -8.64 -21.61
CA LEU A 16 -3.20 -8.59 -20.73
C LEU A 16 -2.87 -9.26 -19.39
N VAL A 17 -3.10 -8.54 -18.29
CA VAL A 17 -3.11 -9.09 -16.93
C VAL A 17 -4.48 -8.87 -16.34
N ARG A 18 -5.19 -9.96 -16.02
CA ARG A 18 -6.53 -9.92 -15.44
C ARG A 18 -6.41 -9.97 -13.92
N VAL A 19 -6.88 -8.92 -13.27
CA VAL A 19 -6.73 -8.72 -11.83
C VAL A 19 -8.08 -8.87 -11.14
N VAL A 20 -8.11 -9.59 -10.01
CA VAL A 20 -9.21 -9.50 -9.04
C VAL A 20 -8.75 -8.73 -7.82
N SER A 21 -9.46 -7.67 -7.47
CA SER A 21 -9.12 -6.81 -6.35
C SER A 21 -9.81 -7.26 -5.07
N VAL A 22 -9.04 -7.37 -3.98
CA VAL A 22 -9.49 -7.82 -2.66
C VAL A 22 -8.86 -6.97 -1.56
N GLN A 23 -9.34 -7.14 -0.32
CA GLN A 23 -8.79 -6.42 0.83
C GLN A 23 -7.53 -7.09 1.37
N ASN A 24 -6.51 -6.30 1.73
CA ASN A 24 -5.25 -6.83 2.27
C ASN A 24 -5.45 -7.69 3.53
N PHE A 25 -6.31 -7.26 4.45
CA PHE A 25 -6.53 -7.90 5.75
C PHE A 25 -7.62 -8.98 5.76
N ASN A 26 -8.00 -9.50 4.59
CA ASN A 26 -9.12 -10.45 4.48
C ASN A 26 -8.86 -11.54 3.44
N THR A 27 -8.06 -12.53 3.84
CA THR A 27 -7.78 -13.72 3.02
C THR A 27 -9.03 -14.58 2.81
N TYR A 28 -9.97 -14.60 3.77
CA TYR A 28 -11.23 -15.33 3.64
C TYR A 28 -12.02 -14.86 2.41
N SER A 29 -12.28 -13.55 2.28
CA SER A 29 -12.94 -13.01 1.09
C SER A 29 -12.16 -13.29 -0.18
N THR A 30 -10.82 -13.31 -0.11
CA THR A 30 -9.97 -13.62 -1.26
C THR A 30 -10.19 -15.05 -1.73
N THR A 31 -10.16 -16.03 -0.82
CA THR A 31 -10.42 -17.43 -1.17
C THR A 31 -11.86 -17.63 -1.63
N THR A 32 -12.85 -17.04 -0.95
CA THR A 32 -14.26 -17.14 -1.35
C THR A 32 -14.48 -16.66 -2.79
N ILE A 33 -13.87 -15.53 -3.18
CA ILE A 33 -14.01 -14.99 -4.55
C ILE A 33 -13.34 -15.90 -5.57
N LEU A 34 -12.14 -16.40 -5.27
CA LEU A 34 -11.37 -17.22 -6.22
C LEU A 34 -11.95 -18.62 -6.41
N ASP A 35 -12.56 -19.18 -5.37
CA ASP A 35 -13.23 -20.49 -5.40
C ASP A 35 -14.60 -20.42 -6.11
N TYR A 36 -15.21 -19.23 -6.18
CA TYR A 36 -16.51 -19.06 -6.81
C TYR A 36 -16.44 -19.14 -8.34
N GLY A 37 -17.29 -19.98 -8.93
CA GLY A 37 -17.61 -19.93 -10.36
C GLY A 37 -16.41 -20.05 -11.32
N GLY A 38 -15.31 -20.67 -10.89
CA GLY A 38 -14.10 -20.81 -11.70
C GLY A 38 -13.31 -19.51 -11.89
N VAL A 39 -13.55 -18.46 -11.08
CA VAL A 39 -12.86 -17.16 -11.17
C VAL A 39 -11.35 -17.32 -11.15
N ALA A 40 -10.79 -18.22 -10.33
CA ALA A 40 -9.36 -18.49 -10.31
C ALA A 40 -8.76 -18.83 -11.69
N LYS A 41 -9.54 -19.40 -12.63
CA LYS A 41 -9.07 -19.71 -14.00
C LYS A 41 -9.08 -18.49 -14.92
N LEU A 42 -9.81 -17.44 -14.56
CA LEU A 42 -10.01 -16.24 -15.37
C LEU A 42 -9.06 -15.10 -15.00
N VAL A 43 -8.31 -15.23 -13.90
CA VAL A 43 -7.44 -14.18 -13.37
C VAL A 43 -5.97 -14.61 -13.37
N ASP A 44 -5.09 -13.64 -13.56
CA ASP A 44 -3.64 -13.82 -13.59
C ASP A 44 -2.98 -13.29 -12.30
N ALA A 45 -3.64 -12.33 -11.64
CA ALA A 45 -3.14 -11.70 -10.42
C ALA A 45 -4.27 -11.41 -9.42
N ILE A 46 -3.90 -11.42 -8.14
CA ILE A 46 -4.68 -10.87 -7.04
C ILE A 46 -4.14 -9.46 -6.78
N GLY A 47 -5.03 -8.47 -6.74
CA GLY A 47 -4.73 -7.10 -6.39
C GLY A 47 -5.15 -6.80 -4.95
N ILE A 48 -4.28 -6.22 -4.14
CA ILE A 48 -4.57 -5.78 -2.77
C ILE A 48 -4.33 -4.28 -2.58
N ALA A 49 -4.89 -3.72 -1.51
CA ALA A 49 -4.61 -2.37 -1.05
C ALA A 49 -3.92 -2.36 0.35
N PRO A 50 -2.61 -2.68 0.44
CA PRO A 50 -1.88 -2.83 1.69
C PRO A 50 -1.52 -1.50 2.37
N TYR A 51 -2.49 -0.63 2.62
CA TYR A 51 -2.25 0.58 3.41
C TYR A 51 -1.81 0.25 4.84
N PHE A 52 -0.81 0.96 5.36
CA PHE A 52 -0.47 0.93 6.79
C PHE A 52 -1.07 2.14 7.50
N GLY A 53 -1.36 2.03 8.79
CA GLY A 53 -1.77 3.18 9.61
C GLY A 53 -3.29 3.39 9.77
N ASN A 54 -4.14 2.77 8.93
CA ASN A 54 -5.59 2.96 8.98
C ASN A 54 -6.19 2.63 10.35
N LEU A 55 -5.70 1.61 11.03
CA LEU A 55 -6.23 1.17 12.33
C LEU A 55 -5.59 1.87 13.52
N VAL A 56 -4.67 2.80 13.31
CA VAL A 56 -3.93 3.44 14.40
C VAL A 56 -4.83 4.45 15.12
N TYR A 57 -5.42 5.41 14.40
CA TYR A 57 -6.41 6.37 14.94
C TYR A 57 -7.60 6.57 13.96
N PRO A 58 -8.34 5.50 13.65
CA PRO A 58 -9.23 5.42 12.48
C PRO A 58 -10.45 6.34 12.53
N ARG A 59 -10.92 6.72 13.73
CA ARG A 59 -12.19 7.45 13.91
C ARG A 59 -12.16 8.35 15.13
N LEU A 60 -12.85 9.48 15.00
CA LEU A 60 -13.13 10.39 16.10
C LEU A 60 -13.75 9.62 17.29
N GLY A 61 -13.16 9.73 18.48
CA GLY A 61 -13.72 9.19 19.71
C GLY A 61 -13.60 7.68 19.93
N THR A 62 -12.99 6.91 19.02
CA THR A 62 -12.82 5.45 19.21
C THR A 62 -11.44 5.06 19.72
N LYS A 63 -10.42 5.88 19.46
CA LYS A 63 -9.07 5.71 19.99
C LYS A 63 -8.52 7.09 20.40
N PRO A 64 -7.79 7.18 21.53
CA PRO A 64 -7.08 8.41 21.86
C PRO A 64 -6.03 8.71 20.80
N ARG A 65 -5.89 9.99 20.42
CA ARG A 65 -4.76 10.48 19.63
C ARG A 65 -3.43 10.20 20.37
N PRO A 66 -2.28 10.12 19.68
CA PRO A 66 -1.00 9.91 20.36
C PRO A 66 -0.68 11.08 21.30
N ALA A 67 -0.03 10.81 22.43
CA ALA A 67 0.33 11.86 23.39
C ALA A 67 1.48 12.73 22.88
N ASN A 68 2.38 12.15 22.08
CA ASN A 68 3.51 12.82 21.45
C ASN A 68 3.88 12.11 20.12
N LEU A 69 4.88 12.62 19.41
CA LEU A 69 5.32 12.04 18.15
C LEU A 69 5.97 10.65 18.32
N ASP A 70 6.62 10.37 19.43
CA ASP A 70 7.26 9.07 19.67
C ASP A 70 6.21 7.96 19.77
N ASP A 71 5.12 8.22 20.50
CA ASP A 71 3.97 7.31 20.58
C ASP A 71 3.31 7.12 19.21
N ALA A 72 3.21 8.20 18.41
CA ALA A 72 2.68 8.14 17.05
C ALA A 72 3.54 7.21 16.18
N PHE A 73 4.85 7.36 16.21
CA PHE A 73 5.76 6.56 15.39
C PHE A 73 5.92 5.13 15.87
N ALA A 74 5.87 4.87 17.18
CA ALA A 74 5.78 3.50 17.69
C ALA A 74 4.54 2.78 17.14
N ALA A 75 3.42 3.49 16.96
CA ALA A 75 2.20 2.93 16.40
C ALA A 75 2.24 2.79 14.87
N VAL A 76 2.83 3.76 14.16
CA VAL A 76 3.11 3.65 12.71
C VAL A 76 4.00 2.44 12.41
N ASP A 77 5.03 2.22 13.22
CA ASP A 77 5.98 1.12 13.05
C ASP A 77 5.33 -0.25 13.16
N ARG A 78 4.47 -0.41 14.18
CA ARG A 78 3.63 -1.61 14.30
C ARG A 78 2.73 -1.78 13.09
N ALA A 79 2.09 -0.70 12.64
CA ALA A 79 1.15 -0.75 11.51
C ALA A 79 1.83 -1.10 10.17
N VAL A 80 3.08 -0.70 9.96
CA VAL A 80 3.88 -1.14 8.80
C VAL A 80 4.08 -2.67 8.84
N GLY A 81 4.47 -3.20 10.00
CA GLY A 81 4.64 -4.64 10.20
C GLY A 81 3.33 -5.41 10.00
N GLU A 82 2.22 -4.92 10.55
CA GLU A 82 0.89 -5.52 10.39
C GLU A 82 0.43 -5.55 8.93
N ALA A 83 0.62 -4.45 8.18
CA ALA A 83 0.25 -4.37 6.77
C ALA A 83 1.04 -5.37 5.91
N LEU A 84 2.36 -5.48 6.16
CA LEU A 84 3.23 -6.44 5.47
C LEU A 84 2.91 -7.89 5.87
N ALA A 85 2.63 -8.16 7.14
CA ALA A 85 2.24 -9.49 7.60
C ALA A 85 0.93 -9.94 6.92
N ALA A 86 -0.07 -9.05 6.83
CA ALA A 86 -1.31 -9.32 6.11
C ALA A 86 -1.07 -9.53 4.60
N ALA A 87 -0.20 -8.73 3.98
CA ALA A 87 0.20 -8.93 2.58
C ALA A 87 0.91 -10.29 2.39
N GLY A 88 1.72 -10.73 3.35
CA GLY A 88 2.35 -12.05 3.37
C GLY A 88 1.32 -13.18 3.43
N GLN A 89 0.22 -13.02 4.19
CA GLN A 89 -0.88 -14.00 4.18
C GLN A 89 -1.56 -14.06 2.81
N GLN A 90 -1.78 -12.90 2.17
CA GLN A 90 -2.30 -12.86 0.80
C GLN A 90 -1.32 -13.48 -0.21
N LYS A 91 -0.01 -13.30 0.00
CA LYS A 91 1.03 -13.87 -0.85
C LYS A 91 1.02 -15.39 -0.80
N ALA A 92 0.86 -15.97 0.40
CA ALA A 92 0.70 -17.41 0.56
C ALA A 92 -0.53 -17.96 -0.18
N VAL A 93 -1.65 -17.23 -0.18
CA VAL A 93 -2.85 -17.61 -0.96
C VAL A 93 -2.57 -17.53 -2.46
N ALA A 94 -1.94 -16.44 -2.92
CA ALA A 94 -1.59 -16.25 -4.33
C ALA A 94 -0.65 -17.36 -4.84
N ASP A 95 0.39 -17.68 -4.08
CA ASP A 95 1.39 -18.71 -4.42
C ASP A 95 0.74 -20.09 -4.52
N ARG A 96 -0.12 -20.45 -3.56
CA ARG A 96 -0.88 -21.72 -3.59
C ARG A 96 -1.73 -21.87 -4.85
N LEU A 97 -2.22 -20.75 -5.40
CA LEU A 97 -3.08 -20.72 -6.58
C LEU A 97 -2.30 -20.42 -7.88
N GLY A 98 -0.97 -20.30 -7.81
CA GLY A 98 -0.11 -19.95 -8.95
C GLY A 98 -0.44 -18.57 -9.54
N LYS A 99 -0.83 -17.61 -8.68
CA LYS A 99 -1.19 -16.24 -9.07
C LYS A 99 -0.12 -15.25 -8.62
N ARG A 100 0.00 -14.15 -9.37
CA ARG A 100 0.75 -12.99 -8.91
C ARG A 100 -0.01 -12.31 -7.77
N LEU A 101 0.72 -11.68 -6.85
CA LEU A 101 0.14 -10.73 -5.90
C LEU A 101 0.72 -9.35 -6.21
N ILE A 102 -0.16 -8.37 -6.46
CA ILE A 102 0.23 -6.98 -6.71
C ILE A 102 -0.53 -6.06 -5.76
N ALA A 103 0.03 -4.89 -5.48
CA ALA A 103 -0.70 -3.83 -4.80
C ALA A 103 -1.20 -2.80 -5.84
N TYR A 104 -2.53 -2.68 -5.98
CA TYR A 104 -3.13 -1.67 -6.87
C TYR A 104 -3.17 -0.27 -6.22
N GLU A 105 -3.10 -0.22 -4.90
CA GLU A 105 -2.94 0.99 -4.10
C GLU A 105 -2.16 0.68 -2.82
N SER A 106 -1.36 1.60 -2.32
CA SER A 106 -0.55 1.40 -1.11
C SER A 106 -0.01 2.72 -0.56
N GLY A 107 0.63 2.64 0.60
CA GLY A 107 1.18 3.78 1.33
C GLY A 107 0.56 3.94 2.71
N GLN A 108 0.73 5.11 3.30
CA GLN A 108 0.20 5.42 4.61
C GLN A 108 -1.28 5.80 4.55
N HIS A 109 -2.03 5.44 5.59
CA HIS A 109 -3.42 5.81 5.87
C HIS A 109 -3.57 6.16 7.35
N VAL A 110 -2.58 6.83 7.93
CA VAL A 110 -2.67 7.48 9.24
C VAL A 110 -3.66 8.63 9.15
N GLN A 111 -4.61 8.63 10.06
CA GLN A 111 -5.58 9.71 10.26
C GLN A 111 -5.45 10.17 11.72
N ILE A 112 -5.68 11.44 11.99
CA ILE A 112 -5.90 11.99 13.34
C ILE A 112 -7.00 13.05 13.17
N PRO A 113 -8.27 12.62 13.01
CA PRO A 113 -9.33 13.48 12.51
C PRO A 113 -9.69 14.65 13.44
N ASP A 114 -9.37 14.55 14.73
CA ASP A 114 -9.53 15.57 15.75
C ASP A 114 -8.34 16.53 15.87
N ASP A 115 -7.21 16.26 15.20
CA ASP A 115 -5.99 17.07 15.28
C ASP A 115 -5.18 17.02 13.97
N VAL A 116 -5.58 17.86 13.02
CA VAL A 116 -4.91 17.99 11.71
C VAL A 116 -3.48 18.50 11.84
N ASP A 117 -3.19 19.32 12.86
CA ASP A 117 -1.84 19.84 13.09
C ASP A 117 -0.89 18.75 13.55
N LEU A 118 -1.33 17.87 14.44
CA LEU A 118 -0.59 16.67 14.81
C LEU A 118 -0.42 15.72 13.62
N LEU A 119 -1.48 15.51 12.82
CA LEU A 119 -1.37 14.70 11.59
C LEU A 119 -0.33 15.27 10.63
N ARG A 120 -0.27 16.60 10.48
CA ARG A 120 0.73 17.29 9.66
C ARG A 120 2.13 17.05 10.19
N LYS A 121 2.35 17.22 11.50
CA LYS A 121 3.64 16.93 12.15
C LYS A 121 4.07 15.48 11.94
N VAL A 122 3.14 14.52 12.07
CA VAL A 122 3.43 13.09 11.79
C VAL A 122 3.82 12.87 10.33
N ASN A 123 3.19 13.57 9.37
CA ASN A 123 3.47 13.38 7.95
C ASN A 123 4.73 14.08 7.45
N THR A 124 5.18 15.15 8.11
CA THR A 124 6.41 15.88 7.77
C THR A 124 7.63 15.45 8.59
N ASP A 125 7.45 14.66 9.65
CA ASP A 125 8.55 14.13 10.46
C ASP A 125 9.38 13.09 9.66
N PRO A 126 10.73 13.15 9.72
CA PRO A 126 11.61 12.23 9.00
C PRO A 126 11.32 10.74 9.22
N ARG A 127 10.80 10.36 10.39
CA ARG A 127 10.45 8.96 10.71
C ARG A 127 9.33 8.41 9.82
N MET A 128 8.52 9.26 9.20
CA MET A 128 7.55 8.83 8.18
C MET A 128 8.25 8.38 6.90
N GLY A 129 9.37 9.00 6.53
CA GLY A 129 10.23 8.52 5.45
C GLY A 129 10.82 7.15 5.79
N GLU A 130 11.28 6.97 7.03
CA GLU A 130 11.78 5.66 7.51
C GLU A 130 10.70 4.58 7.54
N ALA A 131 9.45 4.93 7.83
CA ALA A 131 8.32 4.02 7.73
C ALA A 131 8.07 3.57 6.28
N TYR A 132 8.09 4.50 5.32
CA TYR A 132 8.00 4.18 3.89
C TYR A 132 9.16 3.30 3.42
N ARG A 133 10.40 3.60 3.85
CA ARG A 133 11.57 2.78 3.53
C ARG A 133 11.38 1.34 4.01
N ARG A 134 11.04 1.14 5.29
CA ARG A 134 10.79 -0.20 5.84
C ARG A 134 9.65 -0.93 5.13
N TYR A 135 8.58 -0.20 4.82
CA TYR A 135 7.43 -0.73 4.12
C TYR A 135 7.78 -1.21 2.70
N LEU A 136 8.48 -0.39 1.92
CA LEU A 136 8.88 -0.72 0.55
C LEU A 136 9.94 -1.82 0.49
N GLU A 137 10.94 -1.79 1.38
CA GLU A 137 11.94 -2.85 1.49
C GLU A 137 11.32 -4.18 1.95
N GLY A 138 10.39 -4.12 2.91
CA GLY A 138 9.63 -5.29 3.33
C GLY A 138 8.78 -5.87 2.19
N TRP A 139 8.12 -5.00 1.42
CA TRP A 139 7.40 -5.43 0.22
C TRP A 139 8.34 -6.12 -0.78
N ALA A 140 9.45 -5.48 -1.14
CA ALA A 140 10.41 -6.02 -2.11
C ALA A 140 10.98 -7.38 -1.70
N ARG A 141 11.26 -7.55 -0.40
CA ARG A 141 11.82 -8.78 0.16
C ARG A 141 10.80 -9.91 0.28
N ASP A 142 9.63 -9.63 0.86
CA ASP A 142 8.71 -10.69 1.32
C ASP A 142 7.56 -10.96 0.34
N ILE A 143 7.17 -9.97 -0.47
CA ILE A 143 6.05 -10.07 -1.41
C ILE A 143 6.51 -10.02 -2.87
N GLY A 144 7.31 -9.01 -3.21
CA GLY A 144 7.78 -8.73 -4.56
C GLY A 144 6.69 -8.18 -5.49
N ASP A 145 6.96 -8.23 -6.80
CA ASP A 145 6.06 -7.76 -7.85
C ASP A 145 5.64 -6.27 -7.71
N THR A 146 4.64 -5.83 -8.47
CA THR A 146 4.21 -4.44 -8.56
C THR A 146 3.57 -3.92 -7.28
N ILE A 147 4.06 -2.78 -6.80
CA ILE A 147 3.43 -1.94 -5.78
C ILE A 147 3.13 -0.54 -6.32
N MET A 148 1.85 -0.17 -6.30
CA MET A 148 1.39 1.17 -6.70
C MET A 148 1.12 2.02 -5.46
N LEU A 149 1.81 3.15 -5.33
CA LEU A 149 1.53 4.13 -4.28
C LEU A 149 0.34 5.00 -4.68
N TYR A 150 -0.63 5.16 -3.79
CA TYR A 150 -1.93 5.74 -4.13
C TYR A 150 -1.85 7.20 -4.60
N HIS A 151 -1.05 8.04 -3.96
CA HIS A 151 -1.16 9.48 -4.15
C HIS A 151 0.19 10.19 -4.13
N MET A 152 0.56 10.82 -5.25
CA MET A 152 1.79 11.59 -5.36
C MET A 152 1.68 12.93 -4.63
N VAL A 153 0.61 13.70 -4.90
CA VAL A 153 0.45 15.09 -4.43
C VAL A 153 -0.92 15.26 -3.79
N GLY A 154 -0.97 15.59 -2.51
CA GLY A 154 -2.23 15.83 -1.82
C GLY A 154 -2.05 16.43 -0.44
N PRO A 155 -2.96 17.32 -0.02
CA PRO A 155 -2.83 18.03 1.24
C PRO A 155 -3.02 17.10 2.45
N VAL A 156 -2.47 17.50 3.59
CA VAL A 156 -2.87 16.96 4.89
C VAL A 156 -4.18 17.62 5.32
N GLY A 157 -5.20 16.81 5.61
CA GLY A 157 -6.48 17.27 6.14
C GLY A 157 -7.19 16.24 7.00
N ARG A 158 -8.34 16.62 7.57
CA ARG A 158 -9.13 15.75 8.46
C ARG A 158 -9.59 14.42 7.83
N PHE A 159 -9.60 14.36 6.49
CA PHE A 159 -10.00 13.18 5.73
C PHE A 159 -8.81 12.27 5.41
N GLY A 160 -7.57 12.73 5.59
CA GLY A 160 -6.35 11.94 5.37
C GLY A 160 -5.17 12.77 4.86
N ALA A 161 -4.06 12.07 4.61
CA ALA A 161 -2.75 12.67 4.32
C ALA A 161 -1.94 11.85 3.29
N TRP A 162 -2.60 11.22 2.32
CA TRP A 162 -1.99 10.19 1.47
C TRP A 162 -0.86 10.66 0.55
N GLY A 163 -0.83 11.94 0.17
CA GLY A 163 0.15 12.47 -0.77
C GLY A 163 1.58 12.25 -0.31
N LEU A 164 2.49 11.84 -1.19
CA LEU A 164 3.93 11.81 -0.89
C LEU A 164 4.51 13.21 -0.64
N GLN A 165 3.88 14.23 -1.24
CA GLN A 165 4.07 15.65 -1.03
C GLN A 165 2.71 16.37 -1.02
N GLU A 166 2.66 17.61 -0.55
CA GLU A 166 1.43 18.40 -0.47
C GLU A 166 1.20 19.29 -1.71
N HIS A 167 2.28 19.72 -2.37
CA HIS A 167 2.23 20.51 -3.62
C HIS A 167 3.47 20.23 -4.49
N ASP A 168 3.40 20.60 -5.78
CA ASP A 168 4.41 20.24 -6.78
C ASP A 168 5.80 20.85 -6.53
N SER A 169 5.84 22.06 -6.00
CA SER A 169 7.07 22.80 -5.70
C SER A 169 7.68 22.49 -4.32
N GLN A 170 7.13 21.51 -3.59
CA GLN A 170 7.61 21.22 -2.24
C GLN A 170 9.03 20.61 -2.31
N PRO A 171 10.00 21.15 -1.56
CA PRO A 171 11.37 20.67 -1.64
C PRO A 171 11.51 19.24 -1.08
N LEU A 172 12.47 18.47 -1.61
CA LEU A 172 12.71 17.08 -1.15
C LEU A 172 13.06 16.97 0.34
N THR A 173 13.65 18.03 0.90
CA THR A 173 13.98 18.13 2.33
C THR A 173 12.74 18.22 3.23
N GLU A 174 11.59 18.57 2.69
CA GLU A 174 10.30 18.68 3.41
C GLU A 174 9.32 17.56 3.04
N THR A 175 9.73 16.63 2.17
CA THR A 175 8.87 15.54 1.67
C THR A 175 9.47 14.17 2.00
N PRO A 176 9.54 13.80 3.30
CA PRO A 176 10.22 12.57 3.73
C PRO A 176 9.68 11.31 3.05
N LYS A 177 8.37 11.26 2.79
CA LYS A 177 7.71 10.18 2.03
C LYS A 177 8.23 10.10 0.59
N LYS A 178 8.18 11.20 -0.16
CA LYS A 178 8.67 11.26 -1.55
C LYS A 178 10.15 10.92 -1.64
N LYS A 179 10.96 11.47 -0.74
CA LYS A 179 12.39 11.17 -0.67
C LYS A 179 12.63 9.66 -0.53
N ALA A 180 12.00 9.02 0.46
CA ALA A 180 12.14 7.58 0.69
C ALA A 180 11.73 6.73 -0.53
N VAL A 181 10.65 7.13 -1.22
CA VAL A 181 10.17 6.44 -2.43
C VAL A 181 11.17 6.56 -3.59
N LEU A 182 11.73 7.75 -3.81
CA LEU A 182 12.73 7.97 -4.86
C LEU A 182 14.04 7.24 -4.56
N ASP A 183 14.49 7.27 -3.31
CA ASP A 183 15.69 6.55 -2.88
C ASP A 183 15.53 5.03 -3.08
N PHE A 184 14.38 4.47 -2.69
CA PHE A 184 14.04 3.07 -2.94
C PHE A 184 14.03 2.74 -4.44
N ALA A 185 13.35 3.56 -5.25
CA ALA A 185 13.28 3.35 -6.69
C ALA A 185 14.66 3.40 -7.36
N ALA A 186 15.55 4.29 -6.91
CA ALA A 186 16.92 4.38 -7.40
C ALA A 186 17.73 3.12 -7.04
N ALA A 187 17.66 2.67 -5.78
CA ALA A 187 18.38 1.49 -5.30
C ALA A 187 17.94 0.20 -6.02
N HIS A 188 16.64 0.03 -6.26
CA HIS A 188 16.08 -1.18 -6.88
C HIS A 188 16.07 -1.16 -8.42
N ARG A 189 16.31 0.00 -9.06
CA ARG A 189 16.57 0.08 -10.52
C ARG A 189 17.94 -0.47 -10.90
N LEU A 190 18.93 -0.32 -10.03
CA LEU A 190 20.31 -0.77 -10.29
C LEU A 190 20.47 -2.29 -10.20
N ILE A 191 19.49 -3.01 -9.66
CA ILE A 191 19.51 -4.47 -9.46
C ILE A 191 18.86 -5.22 -10.65
N ARG A 192 18.09 -4.54 -11.51
CA ARG A 192 17.35 -5.15 -12.63
C ARG A 192 18.05 -5.01 -14.00
N GLN A 193 19.37 -4.87 -14.03
CA GLN A 193 20.18 -4.95 -15.26
C GLN A 193 20.70 -6.37 -15.48
#